data_AF-A0A9D9FYU8-F1
#
_entry.id   AF-A0A9D9FYU8-F1
#
_cell.length_a   1.000
_cell.length_b   1.000
_cell.length_c   1.000
_cell.angle_alpha   90.00
_cell.angle_beta   90.00
_cell.angle_gamma   90.00
#
_symmetry.space_group_name_H-M   'P 1'
#
loop_
_entity.id
_entity.type
_entity.pdbx_description
1 polymer ?
#
loop_
_entity_poly.entity_id
_entity_poly.type
_entity_poly.pdbx_seq_one_letter_code
_entity_poly.pdbx_strand_id
1 'polypeptide(L)'
;MNDNVLFDAVYDTSTELGDERARQITDECFTPEGDDAHVSGELALAAAAYLLKGTRAERTKSVCLRQRGGGQETFDVPEPWPHGWDPRWFRPGDRRRNLVKAGALIIAEIERLDRATAVTKPVDAVALVDDAGGGQ
;
A
#
# COMPACT_ATOMS: atom_id res chain seq x y z
N MET A 1 -5.99 -40.96 -4.50
CA MET A 1 -7.06 -40.02 -4.11
C MET A 1 -6.35 -38.70 -3.87
N ASN A 2 -6.77 -37.64 -4.56
CA ASN A 2 -5.94 -36.45 -4.76
C ASN A 2 -5.93 -35.56 -3.52
N ASP A 3 -4.78 -35.54 -2.83
CA ASP A 3 -4.49 -34.64 -1.70
C ASP A 3 -4.15 -33.20 -2.13
N ASN A 4 -4.50 -32.82 -3.36
CA ASN A 4 -4.11 -31.53 -3.97
C ASN A 4 -5.29 -30.58 -4.22
N VAL A 5 -6.50 -30.93 -3.79
CA VAL A 5 -7.70 -30.09 -3.99
C VAL A 5 -8.06 -29.27 -2.73
N LEU A 6 -7.37 -29.50 -1.62
CA LEU A 6 -7.55 -28.73 -0.38
C LEU A 6 -6.69 -27.47 -0.31
N PHE A 7 -5.71 -27.31 -1.21
CA PHE A 7 -4.85 -26.12 -1.26
C PHE A 7 -5.47 -24.97 -2.06
N ASP A 8 -6.40 -25.26 -2.98
CA ASP A 8 -6.98 -24.27 -3.90
C ASP A 8 -8.26 -23.57 -3.40
N ALA A 9 -8.83 -23.97 -2.26
CA ALA A 9 -10.17 -23.51 -1.83
C ALA A 9 -10.24 -22.83 -0.46
N VAL A 10 -9.12 -22.61 0.25
CA VAL A 10 -9.14 -22.10 1.64
C VAL A 10 -8.30 -20.83 1.81
N TYR A 11 -8.57 -19.80 1.01
CA TYR A 11 -7.97 -18.45 1.05
C TYR A 11 -6.60 -18.33 0.39
N ASP A 12 -6.58 -17.90 -0.88
CA ASP A 12 -5.42 -17.18 -1.39
C ASP A 12 -5.48 -15.73 -0.90
N THR A 13 -4.93 -15.49 0.28
CA THR A 13 -4.83 -14.15 0.85
C THR A 13 -4.04 -13.21 -0.05
N SER A 14 -3.12 -13.72 -0.89
CA SER A 14 -2.39 -12.88 -1.84
C SER A 14 -3.29 -12.35 -2.95
N THR A 15 -4.23 -13.18 -3.44
CA THR A 15 -5.28 -12.75 -4.38
C THR A 15 -6.14 -11.65 -3.76
N GLU A 16 -6.59 -11.79 -2.51
CA GLU A 16 -7.42 -10.75 -1.89
C GLU A 16 -6.69 -9.40 -1.71
N LEU A 17 -5.39 -9.42 -1.41
CA LEU A 17 -4.60 -8.19 -1.33
C LEU A 17 -4.45 -7.56 -2.72
N GLY A 18 -4.24 -8.37 -3.75
CA GLY A 18 -4.17 -7.94 -5.14
C GLY A 18 -5.50 -7.35 -5.64
N ASP A 19 -6.62 -7.99 -5.32
CA ASP A 19 -7.95 -7.51 -5.67
C ASP A 19 -8.28 -6.17 -5.00
N GLU A 20 -7.93 -6.01 -3.72
CA GLU A 20 -8.09 -4.72 -3.05
C GLU A 20 -7.19 -3.64 -3.65
N ARG A 21 -5.95 -3.98 -4.04
CA ARG A 21 -5.06 -3.06 -4.74
C ARG A 21 -5.66 -2.64 -6.09
N ALA A 22 -6.21 -3.58 -6.85
CA ALA A 22 -6.91 -3.30 -8.09
C ALA A 22 -8.11 -2.37 -7.85
N ARG A 23 -8.93 -2.64 -6.82
CA ARG A 23 -10.06 -1.79 -6.43
C ARG A 23 -9.63 -0.36 -6.05
N GLN A 24 -8.54 -0.19 -5.31
CA GLN A 24 -8.00 1.14 -4.98
C GLN A 24 -7.59 1.92 -6.23
N ILE A 25 -7.03 1.23 -7.22
CA ILE A 25 -6.69 1.84 -8.52
C ILE A 25 -7.96 2.21 -9.29
N THR A 26 -8.92 1.29 -9.43
CA THR A 26 -10.10 1.49 -10.30
C THR A 26 -11.16 2.40 -9.70
N ASP A 27 -11.39 2.30 -8.40
CA ASP A 27 -12.53 2.95 -7.73
C ASP A 27 -12.11 4.22 -6.98
N GLU A 28 -10.87 4.26 -6.48
CA GLU A 28 -10.35 5.37 -5.67
C GLU A 28 -9.32 6.21 -6.42
N CYS A 29 -8.96 5.83 -7.65
CA CYS A 29 -7.96 6.48 -8.49
C CYS A 29 -6.56 6.55 -7.84
N PHE A 30 -6.22 5.60 -6.97
CA PHE A 30 -4.89 5.49 -6.37
C PHE A 30 -3.94 4.80 -7.35
N THR A 31 -3.57 5.54 -8.40
CA THR A 31 -2.74 5.06 -9.50
C THR A 31 -1.29 4.81 -9.07
N PRO A 32 -0.59 3.83 -9.67
CA PRO A 32 0.86 3.64 -9.44
C PRO A 32 1.69 4.91 -9.62
N GLU A 33 1.38 5.74 -10.61
CA GLU A 33 2.08 7.00 -10.87
C GLU A 33 1.81 8.05 -9.79
N GLY A 34 0.61 8.01 -9.18
CA GLY A 34 0.24 8.84 -8.03
C GLY A 34 1.01 8.42 -6.77
N ASP A 35 1.17 7.12 -6.57
CA ASP A 35 1.95 6.55 -5.47
C ASP A 35 3.41 6.97 -5.52
N ASP A 36 3.98 7.19 -6.72
CA ASP A 36 5.36 7.66 -6.89
C ASP A 36 5.62 9.05 -6.31
N ALA A 37 4.58 9.85 -6.06
CA ALA A 37 4.69 11.13 -5.37
C ALA A 37 4.84 10.98 -3.83
N HIS A 38 4.57 9.81 -3.27
CA HIS A 38 4.59 9.53 -1.83
C HIS A 38 5.93 8.94 -1.38
N VAL A 39 6.96 9.79 -1.36
CA VAL A 39 8.36 9.38 -1.13
C VAL A 39 8.81 9.38 0.34
N SER A 40 7.97 9.87 1.26
CA SER A 40 8.29 9.99 2.69
C SER A 40 7.70 8.86 3.54
N GLY A 41 7.24 7.77 2.88
CA GLY A 41 6.65 6.61 3.54
C GLY A 41 5.16 6.77 3.86
N GLU A 42 4.47 7.70 3.19
CA GLU A 42 3.05 7.98 3.44
C GLU A 42 2.16 6.74 3.20
N LEU A 43 2.48 5.90 2.22
CA LEU A 43 1.75 4.65 1.97
C LEU A 43 1.88 3.66 3.14
N ALA A 44 3.09 3.51 3.69
CA ALA A 44 3.34 2.67 4.87
C ALA A 44 2.65 3.22 6.13
N LEU A 45 2.64 4.55 6.29
CA LEU A 45 1.94 5.25 7.36
C LEU A 45 0.42 5.04 7.28
N ALA A 46 -0.17 5.16 6.08
CA ALA A 46 -1.57 4.85 5.83
C ALA A 46 -1.90 3.38 6.13
N ALA A 47 -1.03 2.44 5.74
CA ALA A 47 -1.19 1.03 6.09
C ALA A 47 -1.20 0.82 7.61
N ALA A 48 -0.29 1.46 8.34
CA ALA A 48 -0.23 1.39 9.80
C ALA A 48 -1.51 1.92 10.46
N ALA A 49 -2.13 2.98 9.91
CA ALA A 49 -3.40 3.48 10.40
C ALA A 49 -4.52 2.42 10.31
N TYR A 50 -4.60 1.69 9.19
CA TYR A 50 -5.54 0.57 9.05
C TYR A 50 -5.21 -0.59 10.00
N LEU A 51 -3.93 -0.93 10.21
CA LEU A 51 -3.51 -1.98 11.15
C LEU A 51 -3.92 -1.69 12.60
N LEU A 52 -3.83 -0.43 13.03
CA LEU A 52 -4.17 -0.01 14.39
C LEU A 52 -5.68 0.04 14.64
N LYS A 53 -6.49 0.27 13.60
CA LYS A 53 -7.93 0.47 13.77
C LYS A 53 -8.62 -0.77 14.33
N GLY A 54 -9.37 -0.60 15.42
CA GLY A 54 -10.05 -1.68 16.13
C GLY A 54 -9.11 -2.56 16.98
N THR A 55 -7.89 -2.10 17.27
CA THR A 55 -6.98 -2.75 18.23
C THR A 55 -7.05 -2.09 19.60
N ARG A 56 -6.59 -2.78 20.65
CA ARG A 56 -6.37 -2.18 21.98
C ARG A 56 -5.28 -1.09 21.96
N ALA A 57 -4.41 -1.10 20.96
CA ALA A 57 -3.36 -0.10 20.79
C ALA A 57 -3.87 1.18 20.11
N GLU A 58 -5.13 1.21 19.66
CA GLU A 58 -5.75 2.40 19.08
C GLU A 58 -5.85 3.50 20.16
N ARG A 59 -4.92 4.46 20.11
CA ARG A 59 -4.95 5.69 20.92
C ARG A 59 -5.43 6.82 20.01
N THR A 60 -6.72 6.89 19.70
CA THR A 60 -7.17 7.84 18.66
C THR A 60 -7.05 9.28 19.12
N LYS A 61 -6.17 10.04 18.45
CA LYS A 61 -6.24 11.50 18.36
C LYS A 61 -7.07 11.81 17.11
N SER A 62 -8.35 12.14 17.27
CA SER A 62 -9.21 12.50 16.14
C SER A 62 -8.77 13.84 15.53
N VAL A 63 -8.61 13.91 14.21
CA VAL A 63 -8.33 15.17 13.52
C VAL A 63 -9.63 15.96 13.41
N CYS A 64 -9.63 17.19 13.94
CA CYS A 64 -10.75 18.12 13.82
C CYS A 64 -10.55 18.93 12.54
N LEU A 65 -11.36 18.72 11.50
CA LEU A 65 -11.41 19.69 10.41
C LEU A 65 -12.24 20.88 10.89
N ARG A 66 -11.58 22.00 11.20
CA ARG A 66 -12.30 23.26 11.47
C ARG A 66 -12.92 23.75 10.17
N GLN A 67 -14.21 23.50 9.95
CA GLN A 67 -14.97 24.36 9.06
C GLN A 67 -15.12 25.73 9.73
N ARG A 68 -14.72 26.79 9.02
CA ARG A 68 -14.93 28.17 9.49
C ARG A 68 -16.45 28.44 9.50
N GLY A 69 -17.09 28.39 10.68
CA GLY A 69 -18.46 28.87 10.89
C GLY A 69 -19.59 27.82 10.95
N GLY A 70 -19.30 26.53 10.99
CA GLY A 70 -20.29 25.44 11.14
C GLY A 70 -19.73 24.32 12.02
N GLY A 71 -20.60 23.48 12.60
CA GLY A 71 -20.26 22.46 13.60
C GLY A 71 -18.98 21.66 13.31
N GLN A 72 -18.23 21.34 14.36
CA GLN A 72 -16.94 20.67 14.27
C GLN A 72 -17.12 19.20 13.85
N GLU A 73 -16.84 18.86 12.59
CA GLU A 73 -16.71 17.47 12.17
C GLU A 73 -15.36 16.92 12.65
N THR A 74 -15.41 15.99 13.60
CA THR A 74 -14.23 15.25 14.08
C THR A 74 -14.14 13.93 13.31
N PHE A 75 -13.03 13.70 12.61
CA PHE A 75 -12.78 12.43 11.93
C PHE A 75 -11.95 11.52 12.82
N ASP A 76 -12.43 10.29 13.01
CA ASP A 76 -11.81 9.29 13.89
C ASP A 76 -10.70 8.51 13.16
N VAL A 77 -9.64 9.24 12.81
CA VAL A 77 -8.49 8.73 12.07
C VAL A 77 -7.30 8.51 13.01
N PRO A 78 -6.65 7.33 13.00
CA PRO A 78 -5.45 7.08 13.78
C PRO A 78 -4.29 8.01 13.44
N GLU A 79 -3.45 8.33 14.42
CA GLU A 79 -2.29 9.22 14.27
C GLU A 79 -1.34 8.85 13.11
N PRO A 80 -1.05 7.57 12.80
CA PRO A 80 -0.17 7.25 11.67
C PRO A 80 -0.72 7.66 10.31
N TRP A 81 -1.99 8.06 10.19
CA TRP A 81 -2.50 8.51 8.90
C TRP A 81 -1.72 9.74 8.41
N PRO A 82 -1.25 9.76 7.15
CA PRO A 82 -0.34 10.80 6.67
C PRO A 82 -0.90 12.21 6.86
N HIS A 83 -0.05 13.10 7.38
CA HIS A 83 -0.41 14.51 7.50
C HIS A 83 -0.61 15.12 6.11
N GLY A 84 -1.77 15.76 5.89
CA GLY A 84 -2.15 16.36 4.61
C GLY A 84 -3.04 15.47 3.74
N TRP A 85 -3.19 14.19 4.07
CA TRP A 85 -4.20 13.34 3.43
C TRP A 85 -5.58 13.64 4.01
N ASP A 86 -6.59 13.61 3.15
CA ASP A 86 -7.96 13.91 3.56
C ASP A 86 -8.47 12.82 4.52
N PRO A 87 -8.90 13.17 5.75
CA PRO A 87 -9.47 12.22 6.69
C PRO A 87 -10.66 11.43 6.14
N ARG A 88 -11.39 11.97 5.15
CA ARG A 88 -12.55 11.33 4.51
C ARG A 88 -12.17 10.12 3.64
N TRP A 89 -10.89 9.99 3.30
CA TRP A 89 -10.38 8.83 2.55
C TRP A 89 -10.06 7.66 3.47
N PHE A 90 -9.89 7.90 4.77
CA PHE A 90 -9.79 6.83 5.75
C PHE A 90 -11.16 6.20 5.98
N ARG A 91 -11.41 5.06 5.31
CA ARG A 91 -12.69 4.34 5.36
C ARG A 91 -12.51 2.97 6.03
N PRO A 92 -12.41 2.93 7.36
CA PRO A 92 -12.19 1.68 8.07
C PRO A 92 -13.42 0.76 7.95
N GLY A 93 -13.15 -0.54 7.77
CA GLY A 93 -14.14 -1.60 7.88
C GLY A 93 -13.95 -2.41 9.15
N ASP A 94 -14.33 -3.69 9.10
CA ASP A 94 -13.98 -4.65 10.15
C ASP A 94 -12.47 -4.92 10.18
N ARG A 95 -12.02 -5.64 11.22
CA ARG A 95 -10.61 -5.92 11.42
C ARG A 95 -9.98 -6.66 10.23
N ARG A 96 -10.67 -7.63 9.62
CA ARG A 96 -10.13 -8.41 8.50
C ARG A 96 -9.98 -7.55 7.25
N ARG A 97 -10.98 -6.73 6.93
CA ARG A 97 -10.94 -5.77 5.83
C ARG A 97 -9.85 -4.73 6.02
N ASN A 98 -9.66 -4.23 7.24
CA ASN A 98 -8.58 -3.28 7.52
C ASN A 98 -7.20 -3.90 7.29
N LEU A 99 -7.01 -5.19 7.62
CA LEU A 99 -5.77 -5.91 7.30
C LEU A 99 -5.56 -6.04 5.78
N VAL A 100 -6.62 -6.28 4.99
CA VAL A 100 -6.53 -6.33 3.52
C VAL A 100 -6.13 -4.97 2.95
N LYS A 101 -6.80 -3.90 3.39
CA LYS A 101 -6.48 -2.52 2.98
C LYS A 101 -5.04 -2.14 3.33
N ALA A 102 -4.58 -2.51 4.52
CA ALA A 102 -3.20 -2.32 4.92
C ALA A 102 -2.23 -3.10 4.02
N GLY A 103 -2.54 -4.37 3.72
CA GLY A 103 -1.73 -5.18 2.81
C GLY A 103 -1.66 -4.61 1.39
N ALA A 104 -2.77 -4.13 0.84
CA ALA A 104 -2.80 -3.47 -0.46
C ALA A 104 -1.95 -2.18 -0.50
N LEU A 105 -1.96 -1.38 0.58
CA LEU A 105 -1.10 -0.20 0.71
C LEU A 105 0.39 -0.56 0.86
N ILE A 106 0.70 -1.70 1.49
CA ILE A 106 2.08 -2.23 1.55
C ILE A 106 2.53 -2.67 0.15
N ILE A 107 1.67 -3.34 -0.62
CA ILE A 107 1.96 -3.67 -2.03
C ILE A 107 2.24 -2.39 -2.82
N ALA A 108 1.41 -1.36 -2.68
CA ALA A 108 1.62 -0.07 -3.34
C ALA A 108 2.99 0.55 -3.03
N GLU A 109 3.42 0.55 -1.76
CA GLU A 109 4.73 1.07 -1.35
C GLU A 109 5.89 0.22 -1.92
N ILE A 110 5.75 -1.10 -1.95
CA ILE A 110 6.76 -1.99 -2.56
C ILE A 110 6.86 -1.73 -4.06
N GLU A 111 5.73 -1.67 -4.77
CA GLU A 111 5.68 -1.36 -6.20
C GLU A 111 6.35 -0.01 -6.52
N ARG A 112 6.09 1.01 -5.67
CA ARG A 112 6.72 2.34 -5.76
C ARG A 112 8.23 2.28 -5.58
N LEU A 113 8.70 1.54 -4.56
CA LEU A 113 10.13 1.32 -4.33
C LEU A 113 10.79 0.59 -5.50
N ASP A 114 10.16 -0.46 -6.01
CA ASP A 114 10.66 -1.24 -7.14
C ASP A 114 10.77 -0.36 -8.40
N ARG A 115 9.76 0.47 -8.71
CA ARG A 115 9.84 1.46 -9.79
C ARG A 115 10.97 2.46 -9.59
N ALA A 116 11.12 3.01 -8.38
CA ALA A 116 12.19 3.95 -8.07
C ALA A 116 13.59 3.32 -8.24
N THR A 117 13.75 2.04 -7.89
CA THR A 117 15.02 1.33 -8.11
C THR A 117 15.25 0.96 -9.58
N ALA A 118 14.21 0.65 -10.34
CA ALA A 118 14.30 0.36 -11.76
C ALA A 118 14.72 1.61 -12.58
N VAL A 119 14.23 2.79 -12.21
CA VAL A 119 14.64 4.07 -12.83
C VAL A 119 16.11 4.41 -12.54
N THR A 120 16.63 4.03 -11.37
CA THR A 120 18.00 4.37 -10.94
C THR A 120 19.07 3.40 -11.45
N LYS A 121 18.70 2.22 -11.97
CA LYS A 121 19.62 1.32 -12.66
C LYS A 121 19.72 1.72 -14.14
N PRO A 122 20.83 2.34 -14.61
CA PRO A 122 21.02 2.56 -16.04
C PRO A 122 21.12 1.22 -16.78
N VAL A 123 20.59 1.19 -18.01
CA VAL A 123 20.40 0.01 -18.87
C VAL A 123 21.73 -0.62 -19.36
N ASP A 124 22.88 -0.06 -19.01
CA ASP A 124 24.19 -0.38 -19.63
C ASP A 124 25.10 -1.29 -18.79
N ALA A 125 24.56 -2.30 -18.11
CA ALA A 125 25.35 -3.31 -17.40
C ALA A 125 25.33 -4.71 -18.06
N VAL A 126 24.89 -4.81 -19.32
CA VAL A 126 24.99 -6.06 -20.09
C VAL A 126 26.26 -6.04 -20.94
N ALA A 127 27.30 -6.62 -20.34
CA ALA A 127 28.36 -7.43 -20.97
C ALA A 127 28.93 -6.96 -22.33
N LEU A 128 30.01 -6.18 -22.28
CA LEU A 128 31.05 -6.17 -23.32
C LEU A 128 32.37 -6.65 -22.73
N VAL A 129 32.52 -7.96 -22.50
CA VAL A 129 33.81 -8.68 -22.56
C VAL A 129 33.55 -10.17 -22.39
N ASP A 130 33.45 -10.89 -23.51
CA ASP A 130 33.86 -12.29 -23.63
C ASP A 130 33.94 -12.62 -25.13
N ASP A 131 35.04 -12.23 -25.76
CA ASP A 131 35.64 -13.02 -26.85
C ASP A 131 37.12 -12.69 -27.00
N ALA A 132 37.97 -13.49 -26.36
CA ALA A 132 39.36 -13.63 -26.75
C ALA A 132 39.79 -15.09 -26.53
N GLY A 133 39.10 -15.99 -27.22
CA GLY A 133 39.58 -17.34 -27.48
C GLY A 133 40.24 -17.42 -28.85
N GLY A 134 41.58 -17.51 -28.90
CA GLY A 134 42.33 -17.89 -30.11
C GLY A 134 43.73 -17.27 -30.09
N GLY A 135 44.83 -17.99 -30.26
CA GLY A 135 45.06 -19.38 -30.60
C GLY A 135 46.52 -19.73 -30.32
N GLN A 136 46.83 -21.00 -30.51
CA GLN A 136 48.12 -21.67 -30.27
C GLN A 136 49.31 -21.03 -30.98
#